data_AF-A0A6J4M8D7-F1
#
_entry.id   AF-A0A6J4M8D7-F1
#
_cell.length_a   1.000
_cell.length_b   1.000
_cell.length_c   1.000
_cell.angle_alpha   90.00
_cell.angle_beta   90.00
_cell.angle_gamma   90.00
#
_symmetry.space_group_name_H-M   'P 1'
#
loop_
_entity.id
_entity.type
_entity.pdbx_description
1 polymer ?
#
loop_
_entity_poly.entity_id
_entity_poly.type
_entity_poly.pdbx_seq_one_letter_code
_entity_poly.pdbx_strand_id
1 'polypeptide(L)'
;MVALAYMLVLTTVQDYQEDRFSGGVLWLQRWELWSESIDRAGYVLLHGIRSSVGRSVLISSAPAHLFESGEFAAAHAALSLPMLFQWDAHFVSATGEFAAYISHEGSLDLVARDAEVHRALTERFHQWEPVEVPAI
;
A
#
# COMPACT_ATOMS: atom_id res chain seq x y z
N MET A 1 -12.26 2.07 1.73
CA MET A 1 -11.06 2.57 1.02
C MET A 1 -10.04 3.14 2.00
N VAL A 2 -10.23 4.33 2.60
CA VAL A 2 -9.24 4.88 3.57
C VAL A 2 -8.98 3.95 4.77
N ALA A 3 -10.04 3.40 5.37
CA ALA A 3 -9.89 2.42 6.46
C ALA A 3 -9.17 1.13 6.02
N LEU A 4 -9.28 0.72 4.75
CA LEU A 4 -8.60 -0.47 4.22
C LEU A 4 -7.10 -0.20 4.02
N ALA A 5 -6.75 0.97 3.47
CA ALA A 5 -5.36 1.43 3.39
C ALA A 5 -4.71 1.53 4.77
N TYR A 6 -5.43 2.10 5.74
CA TYR A 6 -4.97 2.18 7.13
C TYR A 6 -4.71 0.79 7.71
N MET A 7 -5.67 -0.14 7.54
CA MET A 7 -5.54 -1.51 8.03
C MET A 7 -4.39 -2.26 7.36
N LEU A 8 -4.14 -2.03 6.07
CA LEU A 8 -3.02 -2.59 5.32
C LEU A 8 -1.66 -2.04 5.77
N VAL A 9 -1.56 -0.77 6.13
CA VAL A 9 -0.30 -0.26 6.69
C VAL A 9 -0.12 -0.83 8.08
N LEU A 10 -1.18 -0.86 8.88
CA LEU A 10 -1.12 -1.42 10.23
C LEU A 10 -0.84 -2.92 10.29
N THR A 11 -0.96 -3.70 9.20
CA THR A 11 -0.47 -5.10 9.21
C THR A 11 1.04 -5.17 9.31
N THR A 12 1.76 -4.12 8.91
CA THR A 12 3.22 -3.99 9.13
C THR A 12 3.57 -3.48 10.53
N VAL A 13 2.57 -3.25 11.38
CA VAL A 13 2.72 -2.64 12.70
C VAL A 13 2.28 -3.62 13.78
N GLN A 14 3.21 -4.03 14.64
CA GLN A 14 2.89 -4.86 15.80
C GLN A 14 2.05 -4.08 16.82
N ASP A 15 1.04 -4.73 17.40
CA ASP A 15 0.18 -4.19 18.47
C ASP A 15 -0.53 -2.86 18.16
N TYR A 16 -0.68 -2.49 16.88
CA TYR A 16 -1.28 -1.23 16.43
C TYR A 16 -0.54 0.04 16.91
N GLN A 17 0.70 -0.09 17.38
CA GLN A 17 1.50 1.06 17.80
C GLN A 17 2.27 1.62 16.60
N GLU A 18 1.81 2.75 16.04
CA GLU A 18 2.34 3.33 14.78
C GLU A 18 3.86 3.58 14.79
N ASP A 19 4.46 3.76 15.97
CA ASP A 19 5.91 3.91 16.19
C ASP A 19 6.70 2.61 15.94
N ARG A 20 6.03 1.47 15.83
CA ARG A 20 6.61 0.15 15.49
C ARG A 20 6.51 -0.19 14.01
N PHE A 21 6.10 0.75 13.16
CA PHE A 21 6.15 0.58 11.72
C PHE A 21 7.58 0.22 11.29
N SER A 22 7.76 -0.90 10.59
CA SER A 22 9.08 -1.33 10.14
C SER A 22 9.52 -0.70 8.81
N GLY A 23 8.63 0.04 8.15
CA GLY A 23 8.82 0.45 6.76
C GLY A 23 8.21 -0.53 5.75
N GLY A 24 8.41 -0.23 4.47
CA GLY A 24 7.96 -1.06 3.36
C GLY A 24 8.18 -0.38 2.01
N VAL A 25 7.85 -1.04 0.91
CA VAL A 25 7.96 -0.45 -0.43
C VAL A 25 6.59 -0.39 -1.06
N LEU A 26 6.17 0.81 -1.47
CA LEU A 26 5.06 0.98 -2.40
C LEU A 26 5.64 1.08 -3.81
N TRP A 27 5.21 0.20 -4.70
CA TRP A 27 5.59 0.22 -6.11
C TRP A 27 4.35 0.37 -6.97
N LEU A 28 4.21 1.54 -7.60
CA LEU A 28 3.14 1.82 -8.54
C LEU A 28 3.47 1.15 -9.88
N GLN A 29 2.48 0.50 -10.50
CA GLN A 29 2.64 -0.16 -11.80
C GLN A 29 1.87 0.53 -12.91
N ARG A 30 0.61 0.92 -12.65
CA ARG A 30 -0.24 1.63 -13.60
C ARG A 30 -1.01 2.72 -12.88
N TRP A 31 -0.84 3.95 -13.33
CA TRP A 31 -1.36 5.15 -12.66
C TRP A 31 -1.91 6.21 -13.64
N GLU A 32 -2.05 5.85 -14.92
CA GLU A 32 -2.63 6.65 -16.01
C GLU A 32 -3.84 5.89 -16.58
N LEU A 33 -4.88 5.75 -15.78
CA LEU A 33 -6.03 4.90 -16.11
C LEU A 33 -7.28 5.70 -16.47
N TRP A 34 -7.33 6.97 -16.06
CA TRP A 34 -8.52 7.79 -16.18
C TRP A 34 -8.26 9.00 -17.07
N SER A 35 -9.02 10.08 -16.85
CA SER A 35 -8.75 11.35 -17.54
C SER A 35 -7.50 12.01 -16.97
N GLU A 36 -6.80 12.75 -17.83
CA GLU A 36 -5.58 13.50 -17.47
C GLU A 36 -5.79 14.38 -16.22
N SER A 37 -6.98 14.99 -16.08
CA SER A 37 -7.32 15.82 -14.91
C SER A 37 -7.37 15.03 -13.60
N ILE A 38 -7.89 13.80 -13.63
CA ILE A 38 -7.98 12.92 -12.44
C ILE A 38 -6.57 12.42 -12.09
N ASP A 39 -5.83 11.92 -13.08
CA ASP A 39 -4.48 11.41 -12.86
C ASP A 39 -3.54 12.51 -12.34
N ARG A 40 -3.68 13.74 -12.87
CA ARG A 40 -2.94 14.91 -12.38
C ARG A 40 -3.22 15.22 -10.92
N ALA A 41 -4.46 15.06 -10.45
CA ALA A 41 -4.76 15.26 -9.03
C ALA A 41 -4.05 14.23 -8.15
N GLY A 42 -4.05 12.95 -8.56
CA GLY A 42 -3.30 11.90 -7.88
C GLY A 42 -1.80 12.18 -7.87
N TYR A 43 -1.23 12.67 -8.97
CA TYR A 43 0.19 13.05 -9.06
C TYR A 43 0.58 14.17 -8.09
N VAL A 44 -0.24 15.22 -8.00
CA VAL A 44 0.00 16.33 -7.08
C VAL A 44 0.02 15.85 -5.64
N LEU A 45 -0.94 14.99 -5.26
CA LEU A 45 -1.00 14.41 -3.92
C LEU A 45 0.21 13.52 -3.62
N LEU A 46 0.54 12.61 -4.54
CA LEU A 46 1.70 11.72 -4.38
C LEU A 46 3.00 12.52 -4.28
N HIS A 47 3.19 13.51 -5.15
CA HIS A 47 4.37 14.38 -5.10
C HIS A 47 4.48 15.13 -3.78
N GLY A 48 3.36 15.64 -3.25
CA GLY A 48 3.30 16.27 -1.93
C GLY A 48 3.77 15.33 -0.82
N ILE A 49 3.28 14.09 -0.82
CA ILE A 49 3.67 13.07 0.16
C ILE A 49 5.15 12.70 0.03
N ARG A 50 5.66 12.47 -1.19
CA ARG A 50 7.09 12.14 -1.38
C ARG A 50 7.97 13.30 -0.94
N SER A 51 7.55 14.53 -1.23
CA SER A 51 8.31 15.74 -0.86
C SER A 51 8.36 15.96 0.65
N SER A 52 7.30 15.59 1.39
CA SER A 52 7.28 15.75 2.85
C SER A 52 8.31 14.84 3.56
N VAL A 53 8.72 13.75 2.91
CA VAL A 53 9.81 12.86 3.34
C VAL A 53 11.13 13.11 2.59
N GLY A 54 11.31 14.31 2.05
CA GLY A 54 12.56 14.73 1.40
C GLY A 54 12.81 14.13 0.02
N ARG A 55 11.82 13.50 -0.61
CA ARG A 55 11.94 12.91 -1.96
C ARG A 55 11.15 13.69 -3.00
N SER A 56 11.84 14.41 -3.88
CA SER A 56 11.21 15.22 -4.93
C SER A 56 11.18 14.55 -6.32
N VAL A 57 11.50 13.24 -6.41
CA VAL A 57 11.59 12.54 -7.70
C VAL A 57 10.19 12.26 -8.24
N LEU A 58 9.99 12.53 -9.53
CA LEU A 58 8.75 12.25 -10.24
C LEU A 58 8.47 10.74 -10.30
N ILE A 59 7.18 10.37 -10.24
CA ILE A 59 6.74 8.97 -10.33
C ILE A 59 7.21 8.28 -11.62
N SER A 60 7.21 9.00 -12.74
CA SER A 60 7.66 8.47 -14.04
C SER A 60 9.14 8.08 -14.07
N SER A 61 9.95 8.66 -13.19
CA SER A 61 11.39 8.35 -13.07
C SER A 61 11.68 7.33 -11.98
N ALA A 62 10.85 7.30 -10.92
CA ALA A 62 10.99 6.39 -9.79
C ALA A 62 9.59 5.96 -9.31
N PRO A 63 9.02 4.88 -9.87
CA PRO A 63 7.66 4.43 -9.57
C PRO A 63 7.54 3.75 -8.20
N ALA A 64 8.67 3.37 -7.60
CA ALA A 64 8.74 2.83 -6.25
C ALA A 64 9.11 3.91 -5.22
N HIS A 65 8.55 3.75 -4.03
CA HIS A 65 8.85 4.54 -2.84
C HIS A 65 9.12 3.61 -1.65
N LEU A 66 10.33 3.71 -1.09
CA LEU A 66 10.74 2.98 0.10
C LEU A 66 10.41 3.77 1.37
N PHE A 67 9.52 3.30 2.23
CA PHE A 67 9.25 3.92 3.51
C PHE A 67 10.17 3.37 4.60
N GLU A 68 10.67 4.27 5.44
CA GLU A 68 11.42 3.94 6.65
C GLU A 68 10.50 3.79 7.88
N SER A 69 11.04 3.31 8.99
CA SER A 69 10.25 3.00 10.20
C SER A 69 9.55 4.21 10.84
N GLY A 70 10.03 5.42 10.60
CA GLY A 70 9.40 6.66 11.07
C GLY A 70 8.33 7.23 10.14
N GLU A 71 8.07 6.59 9.00
CA GLU A 71 7.28 7.17 7.90
C GLU A 71 5.86 6.58 7.80
N PHE A 72 5.31 6.04 8.90
CA PHE A 72 4.00 5.39 8.93
C PHE A 72 2.90 6.25 8.29
N ALA A 73 2.79 7.52 8.69
CA ALA A 73 1.77 8.42 8.16
C ALA A 73 1.93 8.68 6.65
N ALA A 74 3.18 8.77 6.16
CA ALA A 74 3.46 8.94 4.75
C ALA A 74 3.14 7.66 3.96
N ALA A 75 3.49 6.48 4.50
CA ALA A 75 3.15 5.18 3.93
C ALA A 75 1.63 5.00 3.81
N HIS A 76 0.88 5.33 4.86
CA HIS A 76 -0.57 5.27 4.87
C HIS A 76 -1.21 6.24 3.88
N ALA A 77 -0.75 7.50 3.85
CA ALA A 77 -1.23 8.47 2.88
C ALA A 77 -0.96 8.01 1.44
N ALA A 78 0.24 7.50 1.16
CA ALA A 78 0.61 7.03 -0.17
C ALA A 78 -0.17 5.79 -0.61
N LEU A 79 -0.38 4.81 0.29
CA LEU A 79 -1.16 3.59 0.01
C LEU A 79 -2.65 3.87 -0.19
N SER A 80 -3.16 4.96 0.35
CA SER A 80 -4.53 5.40 0.11
C SER A 80 -4.74 5.88 -1.34
N LEU A 81 -3.69 6.34 -2.03
CA LEU A 81 -3.81 6.88 -3.38
C LEU A 81 -4.18 5.80 -4.41
N PRO A 82 -3.51 4.63 -4.50
CA PRO A 82 -3.94 3.58 -5.42
C PRO A 82 -5.38 3.13 -5.21
N MET A 83 -5.84 3.10 -3.95
CA MET A 83 -7.22 2.76 -3.62
C MET A 83 -8.22 3.85 -4.06
N LEU A 84 -7.83 5.14 -3.98
CA LEU A 84 -8.72 6.26 -4.29
C LEU A 84 -8.77 6.59 -5.78
N PHE A 85 -7.62 6.49 -6.46
CA PHE A 85 -7.47 6.77 -7.89
C PHE A 85 -7.54 5.51 -8.74
N GLN A 86 -7.81 4.35 -8.13
CA GLN A 86 -7.87 3.04 -8.79
C GLN A 86 -6.60 2.80 -9.62
N TRP A 87 -5.44 2.91 -8.99
CA TRP A 87 -4.15 2.58 -9.60
C TRP A 87 -3.76 1.15 -9.28
N ASP A 88 -2.93 0.55 -10.14
CA ASP A 88 -2.29 -0.73 -9.85
C ASP A 88 -1.02 -0.49 -9.04
N ALA A 89 -0.90 -1.17 -7.89
CA ALA A 89 0.24 -1.00 -7.00
C ALA A 89 0.56 -2.27 -6.22
N HIS A 90 1.85 -2.50 -5.98
CA HIS A 90 2.32 -3.44 -4.98
C HIS A 90 2.74 -2.73 -3.71
N PHE A 91 2.48 -3.36 -2.58
CA PHE A 91 3.09 -3.01 -1.32
C PHE A 91 3.82 -4.22 -0.75
N VAL A 92 5.08 -4.05 -0.35
CA VAL A 92 5.86 -5.11 0.28
C VAL A 92 6.31 -4.62 1.64
N SER A 93 5.96 -5.36 2.69
CA SER A 93 6.44 -5.09 4.06
C SER A 93 7.97 -5.11 4.12
N ALA A 94 8.59 -4.26 4.93
CA ALA A 94 10.06 -4.27 5.07
C ALA A 94 10.62 -5.62 5.56
N THR A 95 9.84 -6.35 6.37
CA THR A 95 10.18 -7.70 6.83
C THR A 95 10.01 -8.75 5.72
N GLY A 96 9.22 -8.43 4.69
CA GLY A 96 8.81 -9.32 3.61
C GLY A 96 7.88 -10.45 4.07
N GLU A 97 7.22 -10.28 5.21
CA GLU A 97 6.27 -11.26 5.77
C GLU A 97 5.00 -11.32 4.93
N PHE A 98 4.61 -10.22 4.31
CA PHE A 98 3.55 -10.18 3.32
C PHE A 98 3.83 -9.17 2.21
N ALA A 99 3.14 -9.39 1.10
CA ALA A 99 2.97 -8.43 0.03
C ALA A 99 1.48 -8.23 -0.25
N ALA A 100 1.13 -7.06 -0.76
CA ALA A 100 -0.21 -6.73 -1.20
C ALA A 100 -0.17 -6.27 -2.65
N TYR A 101 -1.21 -6.60 -3.40
CA TYR A 101 -1.48 -6.06 -4.72
C TYR A 101 -2.83 -5.35 -4.70
N ILE A 102 -2.83 -4.08 -5.09
CA ILE A 102 -4.01 -3.25 -5.25
C ILE A 102 -4.27 -3.20 -6.76
N SER A 103 -5.47 -3.60 -7.17
CA SER A 103 -5.91 -3.54 -8.56
C SER A 103 -6.85 -2.36 -8.78
N HIS A 104 -6.74 -1.72 -9.94
CA HIS A 104 -7.70 -0.74 -10.43
C HIS A 104 -9.13 -1.30 -10.56
N GLU A 105 -9.28 -2.62 -10.67
CA GLU A 105 -10.57 -3.31 -10.68
C GLU A 105 -11.22 -3.40 -9.29
N GLY A 106 -10.55 -2.89 -8.25
CA GLY A 106 -11.09 -2.81 -6.89
C GLY A 106 -10.80 -4.03 -6.02
N SER A 107 -9.87 -4.91 -6.42
CA SER A 107 -9.37 -6.00 -5.58
C SER A 107 -8.15 -5.58 -4.76
N LEU A 108 -8.01 -6.22 -3.61
CA LEU A 108 -6.81 -6.19 -2.77
C LEU A 108 -6.39 -7.64 -2.50
N ASP A 109 -5.31 -8.06 -3.14
CA ASP A 109 -4.79 -9.41 -2.98
C ASP A 109 -3.66 -9.37 -1.95
N LEU A 110 -3.69 -10.27 -0.98
CA LEU A 110 -2.68 -10.40 0.06
C LEU A 110 -1.96 -11.72 -0.10
N VAL A 111 -0.63 -11.65 -0.15
CA VAL A 111 0.25 -12.83 -0.21
C VAL A 111 1.06 -12.86 1.06
N ALA A 112 0.86 -13.92 1.85
CA ALA A 112 1.64 -14.19 3.04
C ALA A 112 2.88 -15.03 2.70
N ARG A 113 3.96 -14.83 3.46
CA ARG A 113 5.18 -15.64 3.38
C ARG A 113 4.95 -17.08 3.84
N ASP A 114 4.16 -17.26 4.90
CA ASP A 114 3.93 -18.54 5.54
C ASP A 114 2.49 -18.64 6.10
N ALA A 115 2.15 -19.83 6.62
CA ALA A 115 0.83 -20.14 7.14
C ALA A 115 0.47 -19.34 8.41
N GLU A 116 1.46 -18.93 9.21
CA GLU A 116 1.22 -18.15 10.41
C GLU A 116 0.82 -16.73 10.05
N VAL A 117 1.57 -16.08 9.17
CA VAL A 117 1.23 -14.76 8.63
C VAL A 117 -0.10 -14.82 7.87
N HIS A 118 -0.33 -15.86 7.07
CA HIS A 118 -1.59 -16.05 6.35
C HIS A 118 -2.79 -16.05 7.31
N ARG A 119 -2.75 -16.90 8.35
CA ARG A 119 -3.81 -16.98 9.35
C ARG A 119 -4.04 -15.62 10.03
N ALA A 120 -2.96 -14.92 10.41
CA ALA A 120 -3.07 -13.60 11.03
C ALA A 120 -3.71 -12.56 10.09
N LEU A 121 -3.39 -12.58 8.80
CA LEU A 121 -4.02 -11.71 7.80
C LEU A 121 -5.50 -12.06 7.63
N THR A 122 -5.86 -13.34 7.49
CA THR A 122 -7.26 -13.77 7.35
C THR A 122 -8.09 -13.34 8.56
N GLU A 123 -7.59 -13.54 9.78
CA GLU A 123 -8.26 -13.09 11.01
C GLU A 123 -8.41 -11.56 11.02
N ARG A 124 -7.37 -10.82 10.65
CA ARG A 124 -7.38 -9.36 10.64
C ARG A 124 -8.35 -8.75 9.62
N PHE A 125 -8.49 -9.38 8.47
CA PHE A 125 -9.38 -8.92 7.39
C PHE A 125 -10.73 -9.64 7.36
N HIS A 126 -11.06 -10.49 8.35
CA HIS A 126 -12.28 -11.32 8.35
C HIS A 126 -13.58 -10.53 8.06
N GLN A 127 -13.69 -9.29 8.56
CA GLN A 127 -14.86 -8.43 8.36
C GLN A 127 -15.08 -8.01 6.89
N TRP A 128 -14.07 -8.16 6.04
CA TRP A 128 -14.11 -7.87 4.60
C TRP A 128 -14.37 -9.14 3.76
N GLU A 129 -14.68 -10.26 4.42
CA GLU A 129 -15.01 -11.54 3.77
C GLU A 129 -13.96 -11.97 2.72
N PRO A 130 -12.68 -12.11 3.11
CA PRO A 130 -11.61 -12.43 2.18
C PRO A 130 -11.83 -13.80 1.52
N VAL A 131 -11.60 -13.86 0.21
CA VAL A 131 -11.68 -15.10 -0.56
C VAL A 131 -10.28 -15.71 -0.65
N GLU A 132 -10.11 -16.93 -0.15
CA GLU A 132 -8.86 -17.67 -0.30
C GLU A 132 -8.72 -18.17 -1.74
N VAL A 133 -7.61 -17.81 -2.37
CA VAL A 133 -7.25 -18.29 -3.72
C VAL A 133 -6.09 -19.27 -3.57
N PRO A 134 -6.19 -20.51 -4.09
CA PRO A 134 -5.11 -21.48 -4.02
C PRO A 134 -3.84 -20.94 -4.70
N ALA A 135 -2.68 -21.19 -4.11
CA ALA A 135 -1.39 -20.92 -4.76
C ALA A 135 -1.29 -21.77 -6.04
N ILE A 136 -0.91 -21.13 -7.15
CA ILE A 136 -0.74 -21.74 -8.48
C ILE A 136 0.61 -22.48 -8.55
#